data_AF-T1HPP4-F1
#
_entry.id   AF-T1HPP4-F1
#
_cell.length_a   1.000
_cell.length_b   1.000
_cell.length_c   1.000
_cell.angle_alpha   90.00
_cell.angle_beta   90.00
_cell.angle_gamma   90.00
#
_symmetry.space_group_name_H-M   'P 1'
#
loop_
_entity.id
_entity.type
_entity.pdbx_description
1 polymer ?
#
loop_
_entity_poly.entity_id
_entity_poly.type
_entity_poly.pdbx_seq_one_letter_code
_entity_poly.pdbx_strand_id
1 'polypeptide(L)'
;MRAKTSLIGFICTVATTIILLTFGDQRPKIQSLVSETHRQLKNNFKNIKVCLKGASADERYLTLVGLSGDHPRLYPDDVWTNSSLPVVVSYVRTGDLGQAVGLARNIAHFLPNHTLLIYNFGLPEQQLQTLANYCNNSRCVLVKFELSVFPPHVSDENLHAFRPLIIQDAVSRTGAVFYLENDQRLTTSEIGTLIHRASSNGVVTWRVASRPVTALTHPRMFKYLQSPAAEYFYFTPMVDLSRLLMYNTQQVRQSVLLPWVKCALNHDCIQPIGAQSGGCRFDKKPNYRYSGCHGHDASALSVLLGLFYNFDSDIY
;
A
#
# COMPACT_ATOMS: atom_id res chain seq x y z
N MET A 1 -49.27 -51.61 4.49
CA MET A 1 -48.86 -50.43 5.30
C MET A 1 -47.84 -49.51 4.62
N ARG A 2 -46.90 -49.99 3.78
CA ARG A 2 -45.85 -49.14 3.15
C ARG A 2 -46.33 -48.11 2.11
N ALA A 3 -47.39 -48.37 1.34
CA ALA A 3 -47.86 -47.44 0.30
C ALA A 3 -48.49 -46.15 0.86
N LYS A 4 -49.16 -46.23 2.03
CA LYS A 4 -49.78 -45.07 2.68
C LYS A 4 -48.73 -44.13 3.29
N THR A 5 -47.64 -44.68 3.81
CA THR A 5 -46.51 -43.89 4.36
C THR A 5 -45.71 -43.17 3.27
N SER A 6 -45.50 -43.80 2.11
CA SER A 6 -44.85 -43.14 0.96
C SER A 6 -45.69 -42.00 0.38
N LEU A 7 -47.02 -42.15 0.35
CA LEU A 7 -47.93 -41.10 -0.14
C LEU A 7 -47.91 -39.85 0.77
N ILE A 8 -47.90 -40.05 2.09
CA ILE A 8 -47.80 -38.96 3.07
C ILE A 8 -46.46 -38.24 2.95
N GLY A 9 -45.36 -38.98 2.78
CA GLY A 9 -44.03 -38.40 2.57
C GLY A 9 -43.96 -37.51 1.32
N PHE A 10 -44.55 -37.97 0.21
CA PHE A 10 -44.60 -37.20 -1.04
C PHE A 10 -45.42 -35.92 -0.90
N ILE A 11 -46.57 -35.98 -0.23
CA ILE A 11 -47.42 -34.81 0.02
C ILE A 11 -46.67 -33.78 0.89
N CYS A 12 -45.95 -34.21 1.91
CA CYS A 12 -45.14 -33.31 2.75
C CYS A 12 -44.02 -32.62 1.96
N THR A 13 -43.34 -33.33 1.05
CA THR A 13 -42.29 -32.73 0.21
C THR A 13 -42.85 -31.72 -0.78
N VAL A 14 -44.01 -32.01 -1.39
CA VAL A 14 -44.64 -31.08 -2.33
C VAL A 14 -45.16 -29.84 -1.58
N ALA A 15 -45.77 -30.01 -0.41
CA ALA A 15 -46.26 -28.90 0.41
C ALA A 15 -45.12 -27.98 0.87
N THR A 16 -43.99 -28.54 1.32
CA THR A 16 -42.82 -27.74 1.72
C THR A 16 -42.19 -27.02 0.53
N THR A 17 -42.15 -27.65 -0.64
CA THR A 17 -41.66 -27.01 -1.87
C THR A 17 -42.57 -25.86 -2.30
N ILE A 18 -43.89 -26.03 -2.23
CA ILE A 18 -44.86 -24.97 -2.53
C ILE A 18 -44.71 -23.82 -1.52
N ILE A 19 -44.60 -24.10 -0.22
CA ILE A 19 -44.39 -23.08 0.83
C ILE A 19 -43.09 -22.30 0.58
N LEU A 20 -42.00 -22.98 0.22
CA LEU A 20 -40.73 -22.34 -0.11
C LEU A 20 -40.81 -21.49 -1.39
N LEU A 21 -41.62 -21.89 -2.37
CA LEU A 21 -41.82 -21.10 -3.60
C LEU A 21 -42.79 -19.93 -3.41
N THR A 22 -43.79 -20.04 -2.52
CA THR A 22 -44.76 -18.97 -2.26
C THR A 22 -44.27 -17.95 -1.21
N PHE A 23 -43.41 -18.36 -0.27
CA PHE A 23 -42.92 -17.51 0.81
C PHE A 23 -41.40 -17.25 0.77
N GLY A 24 -40.64 -17.90 -0.13
CA GLY A 24 -39.17 -17.81 -0.17
C GLY A 24 -38.60 -16.59 -0.89
N ASP A 25 -39.41 -15.64 -1.36
CA ASP A 25 -38.91 -14.43 -2.02
C ASP A 25 -38.74 -13.27 -1.02
N GLN A 26 -37.85 -13.47 -0.06
CA GLN A 26 -37.21 -12.37 0.67
C GLN A 26 -35.77 -12.21 0.20
N ARG A 27 -35.58 -11.97 -1.10
CA ARG A 27 -34.33 -11.38 -1.57
C ARG A 27 -34.37 -9.90 -1.18
N PRO A 28 -33.47 -9.41 -0.30
CA PRO A 28 -33.36 -7.98 -0.11
C PRO A 28 -33.05 -7.35 -1.47
N LYS A 29 -33.82 -6.33 -1.86
CA LYS A 29 -33.63 -5.64 -3.15
C LYS A 29 -32.17 -5.21 -3.22
N ILE A 30 -31.41 -5.67 -4.21
CA ILE A 30 -29.98 -5.38 -4.37
C ILE A 30 -29.71 -3.87 -4.27
N GLN A 31 -30.65 -3.05 -4.73
CA GLN A 31 -30.63 -1.59 -4.60
C GLN A 31 -30.53 -1.10 -3.14
N SER A 32 -31.22 -1.73 -2.18
CA SER A 32 -31.12 -1.35 -0.77
C SER A 32 -29.80 -1.81 -0.16
N LEU A 33 -29.28 -2.98 -0.55
CA LEU A 33 -27.96 -3.45 -0.10
C LEU A 33 -26.84 -2.53 -0.61
N VAL A 34 -26.87 -2.20 -1.91
CA VAL A 34 -25.91 -1.29 -2.55
C VAL A 34 -26.01 0.13 -1.99
N SER A 35 -27.22 0.62 -1.75
CA SER A 35 -27.42 1.94 -1.12
C SER A 35 -26.93 1.96 0.33
N GLU A 36 -27.12 0.87 1.08
CA GLU A 36 -26.69 0.77 2.47
C GLU A 36 -25.17 0.65 2.57
N THR A 37 -24.56 -0.13 1.67
CA THR A 37 -23.10 -0.20 1.51
C THR A 37 -22.54 1.18 1.14
N HIS A 38 -23.07 1.87 0.13
CA HIS A 38 -22.60 3.22 -0.23
C HIS A 38 -22.77 4.25 0.91
N ARG A 39 -23.84 4.15 1.69
CA ARG A 39 -24.08 5.03 2.85
C ARG A 39 -23.07 4.76 3.98
N GLN A 40 -22.84 3.49 4.32
CA GLN A 40 -21.82 3.10 5.29
C GLN A 40 -20.42 3.53 4.82
N LEU A 41 -20.10 3.35 3.53
CA LEU A 41 -18.84 3.76 2.94
C LEU A 41 -18.60 5.27 3.03
N LYS A 42 -19.58 6.10 2.65
CA LYS A 42 -19.46 7.57 2.72
C LYS A 42 -19.24 8.06 4.15
N ASN A 43 -19.89 7.43 5.12
CA ASN A 43 -19.71 7.73 6.53
C ASN A 43 -18.33 7.28 7.04
N ASN A 44 -17.83 6.14 6.58
CA ASN A 44 -16.49 5.63 6.92
C ASN A 44 -15.37 6.53 6.38
N PHE A 45 -15.44 6.98 5.13
CA PHE A 45 -14.49 7.96 4.58
C PHE A 45 -14.44 9.26 5.39
N LYS A 46 -15.61 9.74 5.83
CA LYS A 46 -15.70 10.93 6.68
C LYS A 46 -15.07 10.69 8.05
N ASN A 47 -15.27 9.52 8.64
CA ASN A 47 -14.71 9.14 9.95
C ASN A 47 -13.17 8.95 9.89
N ILE A 48 -12.65 8.31 8.84
CA ILE A 48 -11.19 8.17 8.60
C ILE A 48 -10.52 9.56 8.56
N LYS A 49 -11.11 10.52 7.84
CA LYS A 49 -10.60 11.90 7.75
C LYS A 49 -10.62 12.64 9.09
N VAL A 50 -11.62 12.39 9.93
CA VAL A 50 -11.77 13.03 11.25
C VAL A 50 -10.76 12.47 12.25
N CYS A 51 -10.53 11.16 12.25
CA CYS A 51 -9.75 10.55 13.32
C CYS A 51 -8.25 10.41 13.02
N LEU A 52 -7.82 10.45 11.76
CA LEU A 52 -6.40 10.65 11.42
C LEU A 52 -5.87 12.01 11.90
N LYS A 53 -6.74 12.95 12.28
CA LYS A 53 -6.34 14.15 13.03
C LYS A 53 -5.96 13.84 14.49
N GLY A 54 -6.40 12.71 15.06
CA GLY A 54 -6.14 12.30 16.44
C GLY A 54 -4.89 11.44 16.66
N ALA A 55 -4.35 10.82 15.60
CA ALA A 55 -3.02 10.21 15.65
C ALA A 55 -1.95 11.30 15.46
N SER A 56 -1.40 11.80 16.57
CA SER A 56 -0.35 12.83 16.54
C SER A 56 1.01 12.19 16.22
N ALA A 57 1.29 12.00 14.94
CA ALA A 57 2.70 12.01 14.53
C ALA A 57 3.24 13.41 14.83
N ASP A 58 4.48 13.50 15.33
CA ASP A 58 5.12 14.80 15.55
C ASP A 58 5.13 15.58 14.24
N GLU A 59 4.53 16.77 14.24
CA GLU A 59 4.41 17.67 13.08
C GLU A 59 5.78 17.97 12.47
N ARG A 60 6.85 17.93 13.28
CA ARG A 60 8.23 18.06 12.82
C ARG A 60 8.59 17.02 11.78
N TYR A 61 8.23 15.75 11.99
CA TYR A 61 8.53 14.68 11.04
C TYR A 61 7.73 14.81 9.75
N LEU A 62 6.46 15.20 9.86
CA LEU A 62 5.62 15.46 8.69
C LEU A 62 6.16 16.63 7.86
N THR A 63 6.73 17.66 8.50
CA THR A 63 7.42 18.75 7.82
C THR A 63 8.66 18.27 7.07
N LEU A 64 9.48 17.41 7.68
CA LEU A 64 10.72 16.91 7.07
C LEU A 64 10.50 16.15 5.75
N VAL A 65 9.35 15.48 5.60
CA VAL A 65 8.99 14.73 4.38
C VAL A 65 8.01 15.49 3.47
N GLY A 66 7.80 16.78 3.73
CA GLY A 66 6.93 17.62 2.90
C GLY A 66 5.45 17.25 2.96
N LEU A 67 4.97 16.72 4.10
CA LEU A 67 3.54 16.48 4.38
C LEU A 67 2.85 17.67 5.07
N SER A 68 3.60 18.47 5.83
CA SER A 68 3.10 19.67 6.49
C SER A 68 3.37 20.92 5.66
N GLY A 69 2.38 21.81 5.55
CA GLY A 69 2.49 23.08 4.82
C GLY A 69 1.21 23.45 4.05
N ASP A 70 0.98 24.75 3.87
CA ASP A 70 -0.27 25.29 3.27
C ASP A 70 -0.32 25.19 1.74
N HIS A 71 0.84 25.01 1.09
CA HIS A 71 0.98 24.96 -0.37
C HIS A 71 1.73 23.70 -0.80
N PRO A 72 1.08 22.51 -0.72
CA PRO A 72 1.70 21.28 -1.20
C PRO A 72 1.85 21.33 -2.73
N ARG A 73 2.99 20.86 -3.24
CA ARG A 73 3.14 20.55 -4.67
C ARG A 73 2.26 19.36 -5.00
N LEU A 74 1.37 19.48 -5.96
CA LEU A 74 0.40 18.45 -6.31
C LEU A 74 0.39 18.22 -7.81
N TYR A 75 0.28 16.96 -8.23
CA TYR A 75 0.02 16.62 -9.63
C TYR A 75 -1.45 16.92 -9.98
N PRO A 76 -1.73 17.48 -11.18
CA PRO A 76 -0.80 17.80 -12.27
C PRO A 76 -0.21 19.22 -12.24
N ASP A 77 -0.62 20.05 -11.27
CA ASP A 77 -0.42 21.51 -11.31
C ASP A 77 1.02 21.96 -11.00
N ASP A 78 1.71 21.31 -10.07
CA ASP A 78 3.10 21.60 -9.68
C ASP A 78 3.91 20.31 -9.62
N VAL A 79 4.69 20.08 -10.68
CA VAL A 79 5.55 18.90 -10.84
C VAL A 79 6.95 19.27 -11.29
N TRP A 80 7.89 18.33 -11.10
CA TRP A 80 9.25 18.51 -11.57
C TRP A 80 9.33 18.40 -13.10
N THR A 81 9.63 19.50 -13.76
CA THR A 81 9.62 19.61 -15.24
C THR A 81 10.92 19.16 -15.91
N ASN A 82 12.02 19.03 -15.17
CA ASN A 82 13.32 18.69 -15.79
C ASN A 82 13.44 17.20 -16.12
N SER A 83 12.45 16.37 -15.77
CA SER A 83 12.48 14.91 -15.95
C SER A 83 11.14 14.36 -16.39
N SER A 84 11.16 13.23 -17.11
CA SER A 84 9.94 12.51 -17.44
C SER A 84 9.33 11.93 -16.15
N LEU A 85 8.03 12.11 -15.97
CA LEU A 85 7.32 11.47 -14.87
C LEU A 85 6.96 10.02 -15.24
N PRO A 86 7.04 9.08 -14.28
CA PRO A 86 7.44 9.29 -12.89
C PRO A 86 8.97 9.33 -12.70
N VAL A 87 9.42 9.98 -11.62
CA VAL A 87 10.81 9.89 -11.18
C VAL A 87 11.03 8.54 -10.48
N VAL A 88 12.08 7.80 -10.84
CA VAL A 88 12.38 6.51 -10.22
C VAL A 88 13.01 6.75 -8.85
N VAL A 89 12.56 6.02 -7.83
CA VAL A 89 13.02 6.17 -6.44
C VAL A 89 13.49 4.84 -5.90
N SER A 90 14.65 4.83 -5.27
CA SER A 90 15.17 3.69 -4.53
C SER A 90 16.04 4.17 -3.37
N TYR A 91 16.69 3.24 -2.67
CA TYR A 91 17.56 3.54 -1.54
C TYR A 91 18.80 2.64 -1.53
N VAL A 92 19.77 3.01 -0.72
CA VAL A 92 20.99 2.23 -0.51
C VAL A 92 21.43 2.30 0.95
N ARG A 93 21.88 1.15 1.45
CA ARG A 93 22.45 0.96 2.78
C ARG A 93 23.80 0.28 2.69
N THR A 94 24.53 0.30 3.80
CA THR A 94 25.74 -0.51 3.97
C THR A 94 25.41 -1.98 3.73
N GLY A 95 26.15 -2.61 2.81
CA GLY A 95 25.90 -4.00 2.37
C GLY A 95 25.20 -4.12 1.01
N ASP A 96 24.46 -3.09 0.59
CA ASP A 96 23.62 -3.12 -0.62
C ASP A 96 24.24 -2.44 -1.84
N LEU A 97 25.51 -2.01 -1.77
CA LEU A 97 26.15 -1.21 -2.82
C LEU A 97 26.05 -1.86 -4.21
N GLY A 98 26.27 -3.16 -4.30
CA GLY A 98 26.16 -3.90 -5.56
C GLY A 98 24.75 -3.86 -6.16
N GLN A 99 23.71 -3.92 -5.32
CA GLN A 99 22.33 -3.82 -5.76
C GLN A 99 22.00 -2.42 -6.27
N ALA A 100 22.40 -1.38 -5.53
CA ALA A 100 22.20 0.01 -5.94
C ALA A 100 22.92 0.35 -7.26
N VAL A 101 24.17 -0.11 -7.45
CA VAL A 101 24.90 0.04 -8.72
C VAL A 101 24.19 -0.70 -9.86
N GLY A 102 23.73 -1.93 -9.60
CA GLY A 102 22.97 -2.70 -10.58
C GLY A 102 21.68 -2.01 -11.02
N LEU A 103 20.93 -1.45 -10.06
CA LEU A 103 19.72 -0.68 -10.34
C LEU A 103 20.05 0.59 -11.14
N ALA A 104 21.06 1.37 -10.74
CA ALA A 104 21.43 2.60 -11.43
C ALA A 104 21.74 2.36 -12.93
N ARG A 105 22.50 1.31 -13.23
CA ARG A 105 22.80 0.89 -14.60
C ARG A 105 21.56 0.41 -15.34
N ASN A 106 20.69 -0.34 -14.67
CA ASN A 106 19.46 -0.86 -15.26
C ASN A 106 18.48 0.25 -15.64
N ILE A 107 18.29 1.25 -14.76
CA ILE A 107 17.44 2.41 -15.04
C ILE A 107 18.04 3.29 -16.13
N ALA A 108 19.36 3.53 -16.12
CA ALA A 108 20.02 4.27 -17.19
C ALA A 108 19.85 3.60 -18.57
N HIS A 109 19.72 2.27 -18.61
CA HIS A 109 19.48 1.53 -19.85
C HIS A 109 18.01 1.56 -20.30
N PHE A 110 17.08 1.19 -19.40
CA PHE A 110 15.66 1.01 -19.78
C PHE A 110 14.83 2.29 -19.71
N LEU A 111 15.20 3.26 -18.87
CA LEU A 111 14.46 4.51 -18.67
C LEU A 111 15.38 5.74 -18.71
N PRO A 112 16.15 5.96 -19.80
CA PRO A 112 17.17 7.02 -19.86
C PRO A 112 16.62 8.45 -19.72
N ASN A 113 15.32 8.65 -19.95
CA ASN A 113 14.64 9.95 -19.84
C ASN A 113 14.02 10.21 -18.46
N HIS A 114 14.07 9.22 -17.56
CA HIS A 114 13.58 9.33 -16.19
C HIS A 114 14.75 9.57 -15.25
N THR A 115 14.55 10.44 -14.26
CA THR A 115 15.54 10.66 -13.20
C THR A 115 15.43 9.54 -12.18
N LEU A 116 16.56 9.06 -11.68
CA LEU A 116 16.69 8.15 -10.56
C LEU A 116 17.11 8.95 -9.31
N LEU A 117 16.36 8.81 -8.22
CA LEU A 117 16.75 9.24 -6.88
C LEU A 117 17.15 8.02 -6.07
N ILE A 118 18.37 8.00 -5.54
CA ILE A 118 18.83 6.97 -4.61
C ILE A 118 19.02 7.59 -3.23
N TYR A 119 18.16 7.22 -2.29
CA TYR A 119 18.24 7.65 -0.89
C TYR A 119 19.35 6.89 -0.17
N ASN A 120 20.38 7.60 0.27
CA ASN A 120 21.53 7.07 0.99
C ASN A 120 21.31 7.19 2.50
N PHE A 121 21.30 6.05 3.20
CA PHE A 121 21.14 5.96 4.66
C PHE A 121 22.47 5.89 5.43
N GLY A 122 23.54 6.45 4.86
CA GLY A 122 24.84 6.56 5.56
C GLY A 122 25.90 5.58 5.08
N LEU A 123 25.97 5.33 3.76
CA LEU A 123 27.10 4.63 3.14
C LEU A 123 28.44 5.28 3.56
N PRO A 124 29.48 4.47 3.81
CA PRO A 124 30.83 4.98 3.98
C PRO A 124 31.27 5.79 2.75
N GLU A 125 32.08 6.83 2.96
CA GLU A 125 32.51 7.77 1.91
C GLU A 125 33.08 7.07 0.67
N GLN A 126 33.89 6.03 0.84
CA GLN A 126 34.45 5.25 -0.27
C GLN A 126 33.37 4.53 -1.10
N GLN A 127 32.33 4.00 -0.46
CA GLN A 127 31.21 3.35 -1.14
C GLN A 127 30.32 4.38 -1.84
N LEU A 128 30.11 5.55 -1.20
CA LEU A 128 29.38 6.65 -1.78
C LEU A 128 30.05 7.17 -3.06
N GLN A 129 31.38 7.36 -3.03
CA GLN A 129 32.16 7.73 -4.21
C GLN A 129 32.07 6.69 -5.32
N THR A 130 32.11 5.40 -4.95
CA THR A 130 31.92 4.31 -5.91
C THR A 130 30.56 4.38 -6.59
N LEU A 131 29.48 4.59 -5.82
CA LEU A 131 28.13 4.73 -6.36
C LEU A 131 27.99 5.99 -7.22
N ALA A 132 28.59 7.10 -6.81
CA ALA A 132 28.58 8.37 -7.55
C ALA A 132 29.16 8.22 -8.96
N ASN A 133 30.18 7.37 -9.16
CA ASN A 133 30.72 7.10 -10.49
C ASN A 133 29.69 6.47 -11.45
N TYR A 134 28.77 5.65 -10.94
CA TYR A 134 27.67 5.06 -11.72
C TYR A 134 26.48 6.01 -11.90
N CYS A 135 26.43 7.06 -11.09
CA CYS A 135 25.46 8.15 -11.15
C CYS A 135 26.06 9.44 -11.73
N ASN A 136 27.14 9.33 -12.51
CA ASN A 136 27.84 10.47 -13.11
C ASN A 136 27.10 11.02 -14.36
N ASN A 137 25.82 11.35 -14.20
CA ASN A 137 24.99 11.99 -15.22
C ASN A 137 23.90 12.85 -14.56
N SER A 138 23.22 13.69 -15.34
CA SER A 138 22.16 14.59 -14.84
C SER A 138 20.85 13.89 -14.46
N ARG A 139 20.77 12.57 -14.65
CA ARG A 139 19.58 11.73 -14.46
C ARG A 139 19.70 10.76 -13.29
N CYS A 140 20.79 10.78 -12.52
CA CYS A 140 20.87 10.09 -11.24
C CYS A 140 21.28 11.07 -10.13
N VAL A 141 20.53 11.07 -9.03
CA VAL A 141 20.79 11.93 -7.88
C VAL A 141 20.88 11.08 -6.62
N LEU A 142 21.99 11.24 -5.91
CA LEU A 142 22.17 10.64 -4.58
C LEU A 142 21.61 11.60 -3.53
N VAL A 143 20.60 11.16 -2.79
CA VAL A 143 19.91 11.96 -1.78
C VAL A 143 20.33 11.46 -0.41
N LYS A 144 21.03 12.30 0.36
CA LYS A 144 21.38 11.97 1.74
C LYS A 144 20.12 12.01 2.61
N PHE A 145 19.82 10.93 3.34
CA PHE A 145 18.64 10.83 4.18
C PHE A 145 18.99 10.26 5.55
N GLU A 146 18.92 11.12 6.58
CA GLU A 146 19.35 10.81 7.93
C GLU A 146 18.22 10.15 8.74
N LEU A 147 18.20 8.81 8.76
CA LEU A 147 17.18 8.05 9.52
C LEU A 147 17.25 8.30 11.03
N SER A 148 18.42 8.70 11.54
CA SER A 148 18.66 9.04 12.96
C SER A 148 17.80 10.20 13.49
N VAL A 149 17.25 11.03 12.60
CA VAL A 149 16.34 12.13 12.97
C VAL A 149 14.96 11.60 13.35
N PHE A 150 14.54 10.46 12.82
CA PHE A 150 13.22 9.85 13.01
C PHE A 150 13.20 8.92 14.24
N PRO A 151 12.02 8.45 14.69
CA PRO A 151 11.94 7.48 15.77
C PRO A 151 12.82 6.24 15.51
N PRO A 152 13.48 5.66 16.52
CA PRO A 152 14.51 4.63 16.30
C PRO A 152 14.07 3.41 15.48
N HIS A 153 12.79 3.00 15.60
CA HIS A 153 12.24 1.87 14.86
C HIS A 153 12.14 2.10 13.34
N VAL A 154 12.23 3.36 12.89
CA VAL A 154 12.25 3.68 11.45
C VAL A 154 13.48 3.09 10.76
N SER A 155 14.59 2.99 11.49
CA SER A 155 15.84 2.41 11.02
C SER A 155 15.88 0.88 11.09
N ASP A 156 14.86 0.23 11.66
CA ASP A 156 14.77 -1.23 11.69
C ASP A 156 14.44 -1.77 10.29
N GLU A 157 15.38 -2.55 9.74
CA GLU A 157 15.28 -3.10 8.40
C GLU A 157 14.10 -4.05 8.25
N ASN A 158 13.70 -4.76 9.30
CA ASN A 158 12.60 -5.71 9.24
C ASN A 158 11.25 -5.01 9.05
N LEU A 159 11.12 -3.79 9.58
CA LEU A 159 9.88 -3.02 9.55
C LEU A 159 9.70 -2.27 8.23
N HIS A 160 10.81 -1.96 7.55
CA HIS A 160 10.87 -1.10 6.36
C HIS A 160 10.11 0.23 6.51
N ALA A 161 10.00 0.75 7.74
CA ALA A 161 9.24 1.96 8.05
C ALA A 161 9.85 3.23 7.44
N PHE A 162 11.08 3.16 6.90
CA PHE A 162 11.67 4.22 6.11
C PHE A 162 11.05 4.35 4.70
N ARG A 163 10.49 3.29 4.10
CA ARG A 163 9.96 3.33 2.72
C ARG A 163 8.86 4.37 2.54
N PRO A 164 7.83 4.44 3.41
CA PRO A 164 6.82 5.49 3.34
C PRO A 164 7.41 6.90 3.40
N LEU A 165 8.50 7.10 4.16
CA LEU A 165 9.14 8.40 4.34
C LEU A 165 9.88 8.85 3.07
N ILE A 166 10.70 8.00 2.46
CA ILE A 166 11.45 8.37 1.25
C ILE A 166 10.53 8.49 0.03
N ILE A 167 9.46 7.67 -0.04
CA ILE A 167 8.45 7.76 -1.10
C ILE A 167 7.71 9.08 -0.97
N GLN A 168 7.30 9.45 0.25
CA GLN A 168 6.65 10.72 0.52
C GLN A 168 7.57 11.92 0.23
N ASP A 169 8.82 11.90 0.72
CA ASP A 169 9.79 12.98 0.45
C ASP A 169 9.97 13.14 -1.07
N ALA A 170 10.19 12.05 -1.81
CA ALA A 170 10.36 12.08 -3.25
C ALA A 170 9.11 12.60 -3.97
N VAL A 171 7.92 12.09 -3.65
CA VAL A 171 6.70 12.47 -4.36
C VAL A 171 6.29 13.92 -4.07
N SER A 172 6.64 14.45 -2.89
CA SER A 172 6.44 15.87 -2.55
C SER A 172 7.31 16.82 -3.38
N ARG A 173 8.47 16.36 -3.85
CA ARG A 173 9.41 17.14 -4.68
C ARG A 173 9.11 16.98 -6.17
N THR A 174 8.63 15.80 -6.57
CA THR A 174 8.62 15.38 -7.98
C THR A 174 7.23 15.42 -8.62
N GLY A 175 6.17 15.19 -7.83
CA GLY A 175 4.79 15.06 -8.30
C GLY A 175 4.37 13.63 -8.64
N ALA A 176 5.28 12.77 -9.09
CA ALA A 176 5.01 11.35 -9.32
C ALA A 176 6.28 10.49 -9.23
N VAL A 177 6.17 9.32 -8.62
CA VAL A 177 7.29 8.41 -8.37
C VAL A 177 7.02 6.99 -8.85
N PHE A 178 8.08 6.31 -9.28
CA PHE A 178 8.13 4.87 -9.47
C PHE A 178 9.17 4.31 -8.51
N TYR A 179 8.70 3.90 -7.34
CA TYR A 179 9.53 3.27 -6.33
C TYR A 179 9.89 1.84 -6.77
N LEU A 180 11.16 1.50 -6.60
CA LEU A 180 11.72 0.17 -6.80
C LEU A 180 12.64 -0.17 -5.62
N GLU A 181 12.49 -1.36 -5.05
CA GLU A 181 13.51 -1.95 -4.19
C GLU A 181 14.86 -2.02 -4.94
N ASN A 182 15.96 -1.94 -4.19
CA ASN A 182 17.29 -1.81 -4.79
C ASN A 182 17.72 -3.08 -5.56
N ASP A 183 17.07 -4.21 -5.30
CA ASP A 183 17.27 -5.49 -5.97
C ASP A 183 16.43 -5.68 -7.23
N GLN A 184 15.50 -4.78 -7.54
CA GLN A 184 14.63 -4.90 -8.71
C GLN A 184 15.36 -4.58 -10.00
N ARG A 185 14.98 -5.26 -11.09
CA ARG A 185 15.51 -5.01 -12.43
C ARG A 185 14.37 -4.96 -13.45
N LEU A 186 14.34 -3.88 -14.23
CA LEU A 186 13.50 -3.78 -15.41
C LEU A 186 14.07 -4.69 -16.50
N THR A 187 13.17 -5.25 -17.29
CA THR A 187 13.46 -6.05 -18.48
C THR A 187 12.93 -5.39 -19.76
N THR A 188 12.26 -4.24 -19.63
CA THR A 188 11.64 -3.49 -20.72
C THR A 188 11.58 -2.00 -20.38
N SER A 189 11.59 -1.15 -21.40
CA SER A 189 11.31 0.29 -21.33
C SER A 189 9.81 0.61 -21.39
N GLU A 190 8.98 -0.38 -21.75
CA GLU A 190 7.55 -0.20 -22.02
C GLU A 190 6.73 -0.11 -20.72
N ILE A 191 6.79 1.04 -20.05
CA ILE A 191 6.03 1.32 -18.82
C ILE A 191 4.82 2.24 -19.06
N GLY A 192 4.54 2.63 -20.31
CA GLY A 192 3.48 3.59 -20.66
C GLY A 192 2.10 3.21 -20.14
N THR A 193 1.72 1.92 -20.20
CA THR A 193 0.45 1.43 -19.65
C THR A 193 0.37 1.57 -18.13
N LEU A 194 1.48 1.33 -17.43
CA LEU A 194 1.55 1.50 -15.97
C LEU A 194 1.43 2.97 -15.59
N ILE A 195 2.14 3.84 -16.32
CA ILE A 195 2.08 5.30 -16.18
C ILE A 195 0.64 5.78 -16.37
N HIS A 196 -0.02 5.39 -17.46
CA HIS A 196 -1.39 5.80 -17.76
C HIS A 196 -2.38 5.36 -16.67
N ARG A 197 -2.25 4.11 -16.18
CA ARG A 197 -3.12 3.61 -15.10
C ARG A 197 -2.88 4.38 -13.80
N ALA A 198 -1.63 4.64 -13.45
CA ALA A 198 -1.29 5.36 -12.23
C ALA A 198 -1.62 6.86 -12.29
N SER A 199 -1.49 7.52 -13.44
CA SER A 199 -1.89 8.93 -13.58
C SER A 199 -3.41 9.09 -13.49
N SER A 200 -4.17 8.09 -13.96
CA SER A 200 -5.64 8.07 -13.90
C SER A 200 -6.18 7.72 -12.52
N ASN A 201 -5.61 6.68 -11.89
CA ASN A 201 -6.13 6.15 -10.62
C ASN A 201 -5.41 6.69 -9.39
N GLY A 202 -4.18 7.20 -9.56
CA GLY A 202 -3.32 7.74 -8.52
C GLY A 202 -2.23 6.76 -8.08
N VAL A 203 -2.51 5.46 -8.00
CA VAL A 203 -1.58 4.43 -7.52
C VAL A 203 -1.65 3.15 -8.35
N VAL A 204 -0.50 2.53 -8.62
CA VAL A 204 -0.38 1.17 -9.18
C VAL A 204 0.60 0.35 -8.33
N THR A 205 0.17 -0.85 -7.98
CA THR A 205 0.87 -1.85 -7.17
C THR A 205 0.77 -3.23 -7.81
N TRP A 206 1.44 -4.21 -7.18
CA TRP A 206 1.35 -5.61 -7.53
C TRP A 206 0.75 -6.39 -6.36
N ARG A 207 0.21 -7.58 -6.63
CA ARG A 207 -0.41 -8.43 -5.62
C ARG A 207 0.55 -9.53 -5.20
N VAL A 208 0.65 -9.78 -3.90
CA VAL A 208 1.24 -11.01 -3.40
C VAL A 208 0.27 -12.15 -3.70
N ALA A 209 0.73 -13.12 -4.51
CA ALA A 209 -0.10 -14.22 -4.98
C ALA A 209 -0.78 -14.98 -3.81
N SER A 210 -2.10 -15.14 -3.91
CA SER A 210 -2.91 -15.93 -2.97
C SER A 210 -2.83 -15.49 -1.50
N ARG A 211 -2.49 -14.23 -1.22
CA ARG A 211 -2.43 -13.69 0.14
C ARG A 211 -3.38 -12.51 0.32
N PRO A 212 -4.42 -12.65 1.14
CA PRO A 212 -5.25 -11.51 1.50
C PRO A 212 -4.56 -10.63 2.54
N VAL A 213 -4.95 -9.36 2.63
CA VAL A 213 -4.38 -8.38 3.57
C VAL A 213 -4.46 -8.88 5.01
N THR A 214 -5.57 -9.52 5.41
CA THR A 214 -5.74 -10.06 6.77
C THR A 214 -4.78 -11.18 7.13
N ALA A 215 -4.21 -11.90 6.15
CA ALA A 215 -3.28 -12.98 6.41
C ALA A 215 -1.92 -12.49 6.92
N LEU A 216 -1.55 -11.26 6.56
CA LEU A 216 -0.26 -10.64 6.88
C LEU A 216 -0.40 -9.38 7.74
N THR A 217 -1.60 -8.99 8.14
CA THR A 217 -1.83 -7.77 8.89
C THR A 217 -2.30 -8.10 10.30
N HIS A 218 -1.51 -7.68 11.30
CA HIS A 218 -1.87 -7.90 12.68
C HIS A 218 -3.20 -7.17 13.01
N PRO A 219 -4.16 -7.80 13.73
CA PRO A 219 -5.48 -7.22 13.98
C PRO A 219 -5.50 -5.81 14.59
N ARG A 220 -4.46 -5.47 15.38
CA ARG A 220 -4.35 -4.14 16.00
C ARG A 220 -4.06 -3.02 14.98
N MET A 221 -3.41 -3.30 13.85
CA MET A 221 -3.17 -2.30 12.81
C MET A 221 -4.50 -1.82 12.19
N PHE A 222 -5.46 -2.72 11.96
CA PHE A 222 -6.80 -2.32 11.49
C PHE A 222 -7.49 -1.36 12.46
N LYS A 223 -7.31 -1.57 13.78
CA LYS A 223 -7.85 -0.67 14.79
C LYS A 223 -7.16 0.70 14.76
N TYR A 224 -5.83 0.71 14.62
CA TYR A 224 -5.07 1.95 14.52
C TYR A 224 -5.46 2.77 13.27
N LEU A 225 -5.58 2.10 12.13
CA LEU A 225 -6.00 2.70 10.86
C LEU A 225 -7.51 2.92 10.77
N GLN A 226 -8.26 2.56 11.82
CA GLN A 226 -9.70 2.76 11.97
C GLN A 226 -10.50 2.18 10.82
N SER A 227 -10.06 1.02 10.36
CA SER A 227 -10.81 0.20 9.42
C SER A 227 -12.13 -0.25 10.05
N PRO A 228 -13.26 -0.20 9.31
CA PRO A 228 -14.58 -0.54 9.83
C PRO A 228 -14.69 -1.99 10.31
N ALA A 229 -13.98 -2.92 9.66
CA ALA A 229 -13.74 -4.29 10.14
C ALA A 229 -12.62 -4.96 9.33
N ALA A 230 -11.86 -5.86 9.94
CA ALA A 230 -10.88 -6.68 9.21
C ALA A 230 -11.54 -7.62 8.19
N GLU A 231 -12.83 -7.94 8.36
CA GLU A 231 -13.57 -8.87 7.49
C GLU A 231 -13.71 -8.36 6.04
N TYR A 232 -13.76 -7.05 5.83
CA TYR A 232 -13.76 -6.44 4.50
C TYR A 232 -12.49 -6.78 3.69
N PHE A 233 -11.42 -7.17 4.38
CA PHE A 233 -10.12 -7.46 3.79
C PHE A 233 -9.87 -8.95 3.56
N TYR A 234 -10.85 -9.82 3.80
CA TYR A 234 -10.69 -11.27 3.60
C TYR A 234 -10.39 -11.66 2.15
N PHE A 235 -10.82 -10.83 1.19
CA PHE A 235 -10.63 -11.05 -0.24
C PHE A 235 -9.81 -9.95 -0.92
N THR A 236 -9.41 -8.91 -0.19
CA THR A 236 -8.49 -7.90 -0.70
C THR A 236 -7.08 -8.49 -0.71
N PRO A 237 -6.37 -8.51 -1.85
CA PRO A 237 -5.00 -9.00 -1.92
C PRO A 237 -4.03 -8.08 -1.18
N MET A 238 -3.03 -8.67 -0.55
CA MET A 238 -1.87 -7.96 -0.02
C MET A 238 -1.05 -7.37 -1.17
N VAL A 239 -0.58 -6.13 -1.01
CA VAL A 239 0.30 -5.50 -2.00
C VAL A 239 1.74 -5.98 -1.84
N ASP A 240 2.39 -6.19 -2.98
CA ASP A 240 3.83 -6.37 -3.09
C ASP A 240 4.47 -4.99 -3.22
N LEU A 241 5.17 -4.58 -2.18
CA LEU A 241 5.79 -3.26 -2.08
C LEU A 241 7.23 -3.23 -2.60
N SER A 242 7.68 -4.28 -3.29
CA SER A 242 8.96 -4.23 -4.01
C SER A 242 8.98 -3.20 -5.13
N ARG A 243 7.79 -2.78 -5.59
CA ARG A 243 7.57 -1.79 -6.64
C ARG A 243 6.23 -1.09 -6.47
N LEU A 244 6.22 0.22 -6.68
CA LEU A 244 5.04 1.08 -6.51
C LEU A 244 5.12 2.28 -7.46
N LEU A 245 4.05 2.55 -8.21
CA LEU A 245 3.91 3.78 -8.98
C LEU A 245 2.84 4.66 -8.34
N MET A 246 3.15 5.93 -8.10
CA MET A 246 2.26 6.81 -7.35
C MET A 246 2.34 8.26 -7.86
N TYR A 247 1.18 8.89 -8.01
CA TYR A 247 1.01 10.30 -8.34
C TYR A 247 0.50 11.07 -7.11
N ASN A 248 1.13 12.20 -6.80
CA ASN A 248 0.81 13.03 -5.63
C ASN A 248 -0.42 13.92 -5.90
N THR A 249 -1.57 13.30 -6.15
CA THR A 249 -2.85 14.00 -6.18
C THR A 249 -3.29 14.36 -4.77
N GLN A 250 -4.16 15.35 -4.62
CA GLN A 250 -4.68 15.75 -3.30
C GLN A 250 -5.33 14.57 -2.54
N GLN A 251 -6.01 13.67 -3.27
CA GLN A 251 -6.67 12.51 -2.68
C GLN A 251 -5.67 11.46 -2.21
N VAL A 252 -4.69 11.09 -3.05
CA VAL A 252 -3.63 10.13 -2.67
C VAL A 252 -2.83 10.67 -1.48
N ARG A 253 -2.48 11.96 -1.52
CA ARG A 253 -1.76 12.63 -0.43
C ARG A 253 -2.49 12.51 0.91
N GLN A 254 -3.78 12.88 0.94
CA GLN A 254 -4.56 12.95 2.18
C GLN A 254 -5.02 11.59 2.68
N SER A 255 -5.42 10.70 1.78
CA SER A 255 -6.07 9.43 2.13
C SER A 255 -5.12 8.23 2.16
N VAL A 256 -3.94 8.34 1.55
CA VAL A 256 -2.95 7.25 1.49
C VAL A 256 -1.62 7.67 2.11
N LEU A 257 -0.92 8.65 1.55
CA LEU A 257 0.45 9.00 1.98
C LEU A 257 0.51 9.51 3.42
N LEU A 258 -0.36 10.47 3.78
CA LEU A 258 -0.40 11.01 5.14
C LEU A 258 -0.65 9.93 6.21
N PRO A 259 -1.71 9.10 6.13
CA PRO A 259 -1.90 8.03 7.11
C PRO A 259 -0.79 6.96 7.06
N TRP A 260 -0.20 6.69 5.89
CA TRP A 260 0.86 5.71 5.77
C TRP A 260 2.14 6.17 6.48
N VAL A 261 2.54 7.42 6.28
CA VAL A 261 3.66 8.04 7.02
C VAL A 261 3.35 8.12 8.52
N LYS A 262 2.14 8.53 8.91
CA LYS A 262 1.75 8.53 10.33
C LYS A 262 1.84 7.14 10.97
N CYS A 263 1.49 6.09 10.22
CA CYS A 263 1.65 4.72 10.70
C CYS A 263 3.12 4.35 10.84
N ALA A 264 3.95 4.66 9.84
CA ALA A 264 5.38 4.39 9.88
C ALA A 264 6.10 5.06 11.06
N LEU A 265 5.70 6.28 11.40
CA LEU A 265 6.25 7.04 12.53
C LEU A 265 5.73 6.56 13.90
N ASN A 266 4.65 5.78 13.93
CA ASN A 266 4.10 5.24 15.16
C ASN A 266 4.41 3.74 15.30
N HIS A 267 5.26 3.41 16.29
CA HIS A 267 5.64 2.04 16.58
C HIS A 267 4.44 1.09 16.75
N ASP A 268 3.40 1.51 17.47
CA ASP A 268 2.22 0.68 17.74
C ASP A 268 1.34 0.46 16.50
N CYS A 269 1.47 1.32 15.48
CA CYS A 269 0.82 1.10 14.19
C CYS A 269 1.63 0.15 13.32
N ILE A 270 2.90 0.48 13.06
CA ILE A 270 3.74 -0.23 12.10
C ILE A 270 4.18 -1.61 12.62
N GLN A 271 4.29 -1.73 13.93
CA GLN A 271 4.68 -2.94 14.63
C GLN A 271 3.85 -3.12 15.92
N PRO A 272 2.55 -3.43 15.81
CA PRO A 272 1.71 -3.58 16.98
C PRO A 272 2.22 -4.73 17.87
N ILE A 273 2.07 -4.59 19.19
CA ILE A 273 2.47 -5.64 20.15
C ILE A 273 1.91 -7.01 19.73
N GLY A 274 2.82 -7.99 19.61
CA GLY A 274 2.53 -9.36 19.16
C GLY A 274 2.74 -9.61 17.66
N ALA A 275 3.01 -8.57 16.87
CA ALA A 275 3.44 -8.72 15.48
C ALA A 275 4.86 -9.30 15.39
N GLN A 276 5.15 -10.06 14.34
CA GLN A 276 6.44 -10.71 14.10
C GLN A 276 6.76 -10.64 12.61
N SER A 277 8.00 -10.41 12.21
CA SER A 277 8.38 -10.32 10.79
C SER A 277 8.46 -11.69 10.10
N GLY A 278 8.56 -12.78 10.88
CA GLY A 278 8.72 -14.15 10.36
C GLY A 278 7.77 -15.16 11.03
N GLY A 279 7.96 -16.44 10.75
CA GLY A 279 7.17 -17.53 11.35
C GLY A 279 5.74 -17.66 10.77
N CYS A 280 5.52 -17.15 9.56
CA CYS A 280 4.23 -17.21 8.90
C CYS A 280 3.73 -18.65 8.69
N ARG A 281 2.50 -18.93 9.14
CA ARG A 281 1.82 -20.22 8.95
C ARG A 281 0.70 -20.10 7.93
N PHE A 282 1.05 -20.36 6.68
CA PHE A 282 0.15 -20.25 5.52
C PHE A 282 -0.58 -21.56 5.18
N ASP A 283 -0.28 -22.61 5.91
CA ASP A 283 -0.94 -23.91 5.90
C ASP A 283 -2.32 -23.87 6.61
N LYS A 284 -2.56 -22.84 7.43
CA LYS A 284 -3.83 -22.67 8.14
C LYS A 284 -4.97 -22.28 7.21
N LYS A 285 -6.09 -23.00 7.32
CA LYS A 285 -7.35 -22.65 6.67
C LYS A 285 -8.34 -21.99 7.64
N PRO A 286 -9.22 -21.10 7.15
CA PRO A 286 -9.18 -20.47 5.83
C PRO A 286 -8.01 -19.49 5.66
N ASN A 287 -7.54 -19.30 4.42
CA ASN A 287 -6.33 -18.53 4.07
C ASN A 287 -6.37 -17.05 4.50
N TYR A 288 -7.55 -16.50 4.80
CA TYR A 288 -7.71 -15.12 5.27
C TYR A 288 -7.42 -14.94 6.76
N ARG A 289 -7.16 -16.01 7.51
CA ARG A 289 -6.75 -15.90 8.91
C ARG A 289 -5.34 -15.34 9.01
N TYR A 290 -5.11 -14.52 10.04
CA TYR A 290 -3.78 -14.01 10.36
C TYR A 290 -2.78 -15.16 10.50
N SER A 291 -1.70 -15.09 9.73
CA SER A 291 -0.72 -16.18 9.58
C SER A 291 0.29 -16.23 10.73
N GLY A 292 0.24 -15.28 11.67
CA GLY A 292 1.19 -15.17 12.77
C GLY A 292 2.39 -14.27 12.49
N CYS A 293 2.50 -13.73 11.27
CA CYS A 293 3.53 -12.78 10.89
C CYS A 293 2.92 -11.52 10.25
N HIS A 294 3.69 -10.45 10.20
CA HIS A 294 3.23 -9.11 9.88
C HIS A 294 4.01 -8.48 8.73
N GLY A 295 3.32 -7.90 7.76
CA GLY A 295 3.91 -7.20 6.62
C GLY A 295 4.25 -5.73 6.86
N HIS A 296 4.11 -5.22 8.09
CA HIS A 296 4.52 -3.86 8.51
C HIS A 296 4.00 -2.74 7.58
N ASP A 297 4.89 -2.03 6.89
CA ASP A 297 4.55 -0.92 6.00
C ASP A 297 3.71 -1.35 4.79
N ALA A 298 3.96 -2.53 4.23
CA ALA A 298 3.16 -3.09 3.15
C ALA A 298 1.74 -3.47 3.65
N SER A 299 1.62 -3.90 4.90
CA SER A 299 0.31 -4.13 5.53
C SER A 299 -0.45 -2.82 5.69
N ALA A 300 0.21 -1.78 6.19
CA ALA A 300 -0.39 -0.46 6.34
C ALA A 300 -0.87 0.10 4.99
N LEU A 301 -0.02 0.03 3.95
CA LEU A 301 -0.40 0.46 2.61
C LEU A 301 -1.58 -0.36 2.07
N SER A 302 -1.55 -1.69 2.20
CA SER A 302 -2.64 -2.55 1.71
C SER A 302 -3.98 -2.22 2.35
N VAL A 303 -4.00 -1.94 3.66
CA VAL A 303 -5.21 -1.49 4.36
C VAL A 303 -5.68 -0.14 3.80
N LEU A 304 -4.78 0.82 3.66
CA LEU A 304 -5.12 2.16 3.18
C LEU A 304 -5.62 2.17 1.73
N LEU A 305 -5.01 1.39 0.84
CA LEU A 305 -5.48 1.26 -0.54
C LEU A 305 -6.82 0.54 -0.62
N GLY A 306 -7.04 -0.51 0.19
CA GLY A 306 -8.34 -1.15 0.31
C GLY A 306 -9.43 -0.18 0.79
N LEU A 307 -9.14 0.68 1.77
CA LEU A 307 -10.09 1.73 2.15
C LEU A 307 -10.29 2.76 1.05
N PHE A 308 -9.22 3.23 0.42
CA PHE A 308 -9.24 4.29 -0.59
C PHE A 308 -10.02 3.90 -1.85
N TYR A 309 -9.83 2.67 -2.35
CA TYR A 309 -10.48 2.15 -3.54
C TYR A 309 -11.68 1.26 -3.24
N ASN A 310 -12.24 1.35 -2.03
CA ASN A 310 -13.43 0.60 -1.64
C ASN A 310 -13.29 -0.92 -1.88
N PHE A 311 -12.13 -1.46 -1.51
CA PHE A 311 -11.74 -2.86 -1.58
C PHE A 311 -11.65 -3.44 -3.01
N ASP A 312 -11.78 -2.59 -4.03
CA ASP A 312 -11.59 -2.97 -5.43
C ASP A 312 -10.10 -2.91 -5.81
N SER A 313 -9.46 -4.08 -5.72
CA SER A 313 -8.04 -4.21 -6.04
C SER A 313 -7.71 -4.16 -7.52
N ASP A 314 -8.70 -4.21 -8.44
CA ASP A 314 -8.45 -4.10 -9.88
C ASP A 314 -8.15 -2.65 -10.31
N ILE A 315 -8.35 -1.68 -9.42
CA ILE A 315 -8.04 -0.27 -9.69
C ILE A 315 -6.55 0.05 -9.48
N TYR A 316 -5.92 -0.56 -8.47
CA TYR A 316 -4.56 -0.24 -8.01
C TYR A 316 -3.57 -1.41 -8.09
#